data_AF-A0A2J4YHQ4-F1
#
_entry.id   AF-A0A2J4YHQ4-F1
#
_cell.length_a   1.000
_cell.length_b   1.000
_cell.length_c   1.000
_cell.angle_alpha   90.00
_cell.angle_beta   90.00
_cell.angle_gamma   90.00
#
_symmetry.space_group_name_H-M   'P 1'
#
loop_
_entity.id
_entity.type
_entity.pdbx_description
1 polymer ?
#
loop_
_entity_poly.entity_id
_entity_poly.type
_entity_poly.pdbx_seq_one_letter_code
_entity_poly.pdbx_strand_id
1 'polypeptide(L)'
;GATFRYDAEAGALQVKGIQSAVVEASVKITLDTPEVECTNLLTTRNLNVTEGGEMRGDITHTGGAFTSNGVQVDSHNHGAVERGSSWTEGTR
;
A
#
# COMPACT_ATOMS: atom_id res chain seq x y z
N GLY A 1 -23.87 -9.13 -21.08
CA GLY A 1 -24.42 -9.27 -19.72
C GLY A 1 -23.36 -9.80 -18.80
N ALA A 2 -23.62 -9.84 -17.49
CA ALA A 2 -22.68 -10.44 -16.53
C ALA A 2 -22.59 -11.96 -16.73
N THR A 3 -21.40 -12.54 -16.50
CA THR A 3 -21.17 -13.98 -16.54
C THR A 3 -20.42 -14.45 -15.29
N PHE A 4 -20.76 -15.66 -14.83
CA PHE A 4 -20.07 -16.40 -13.79
C PHE A 4 -19.77 -17.80 -14.37
N ARG A 5 -18.50 -18.18 -14.45
CA ARG A 5 -18.07 -19.46 -15.05
C ARG A 5 -16.94 -20.06 -14.23
N TYR A 6 -17.01 -21.37 -14.00
CA TYR A 6 -15.90 -22.19 -13.54
C TYR A 6 -15.46 -23.13 -14.67
N ASP A 7 -14.16 -23.21 -14.91
CA ASP A 7 -13.52 -24.12 -15.85
C ASP A 7 -12.67 -25.14 -15.07
N ALA A 8 -13.12 -26.39 -15.03
CA ALA A 8 -12.49 -27.43 -14.20
C ALA A 8 -11.16 -27.94 -14.77
N GLU A 9 -11.00 -27.94 -16.10
CA GLU A 9 -9.75 -28.36 -16.74
C GLU A 9 -8.64 -27.34 -16.48
N ALA A 10 -8.98 -26.04 -16.53
CA ALA A 10 -8.05 -24.96 -16.24
C ALA A 10 -7.98 -24.58 -14.73
N GLY A 11 -8.87 -25.09 -13.89
CA GLY A 11 -8.99 -24.70 -12.49
C GLY A 11 -9.37 -23.22 -12.29
N ALA A 12 -10.06 -22.62 -13.26
CA ALA A 12 -10.25 -21.17 -13.33
C ALA A 12 -11.70 -20.75 -13.03
N LEU A 13 -11.88 -19.90 -12.03
CA LEU A 13 -13.13 -19.18 -11.79
C LEU A 13 -13.06 -17.80 -12.44
N GLN A 14 -14.09 -17.40 -13.18
CA GLN A 14 -14.16 -16.10 -13.83
C GLN A 14 -15.54 -15.45 -13.67
N VAL A 15 -15.52 -14.19 -13.21
CA VAL A 15 -16.68 -13.31 -13.16
C VAL A 15 -16.40 -12.11 -14.06
N LYS A 16 -17.27 -11.84 -15.03
CA LYS A 16 -17.09 -10.77 -16.03
C LYS A 16 -18.37 -9.97 -16.23
N GLY A 17 -18.23 -8.73 -16.72
CA GLY A 17 -19.36 -7.87 -17.09
C GLY A 17 -20.22 -7.41 -15.91
N ILE A 18 -19.71 -7.55 -14.68
CA ILE A 18 -20.32 -6.98 -13.48
C ILE A 18 -19.91 -5.51 -13.32
N GLN A 19 -20.75 -4.72 -12.66
CA GLN A 19 -20.43 -3.33 -12.31
C GLN A 19 -19.61 -3.23 -11.02
N SER A 20 -19.92 -4.07 -10.03
CA SER A 20 -19.26 -4.09 -8.72
C SER A 20 -19.26 -5.50 -8.14
N ALA A 21 -18.32 -5.75 -7.23
CA ALA A 21 -18.30 -6.90 -6.34
C ALA A 21 -18.04 -6.40 -4.92
N VAL A 22 -18.73 -6.97 -3.94
CA VAL A 22 -18.53 -6.70 -2.52
C VAL A 22 -18.32 -8.04 -1.83
N VAL A 23 -17.25 -8.15 -1.04
CA VAL A 23 -16.95 -9.32 -0.22
C VAL A 23 -16.99 -8.88 1.23
N GLU A 24 -18.00 -9.35 1.97
CA GLU A 24 -18.14 -9.09 3.40
C GLU A 24 -17.64 -10.31 4.18
N ALA A 25 -16.61 -10.11 5.00
CA ALA A 25 -16.06 -11.13 5.89
C ALA A 25 -15.84 -10.51 7.28
N SER A 26 -16.39 -11.15 8.32
CA SER A 26 -16.29 -10.65 9.70
C SER A 26 -14.93 -10.90 10.35
N VAL A 27 -14.12 -11.79 9.78
CA VAL A 27 -12.83 -12.21 10.34
C VAL A 27 -11.69 -11.78 9.45
N LYS A 28 -11.60 -12.31 8.23
CA LYS A 28 -10.46 -12.10 7.32
C LYS A 28 -10.80 -12.55 5.91
N ILE A 29 -10.20 -11.88 4.91
CA ILE A 29 -10.03 -12.39 3.54
C ILE A 29 -8.56 -12.79 3.38
N THR A 30 -8.28 -13.98 2.86
CA THR A 30 -6.91 -14.44 2.55
C THR A 30 -6.84 -14.75 1.07
N LEU A 31 -5.85 -14.16 0.38
CA LEU A 31 -5.55 -14.39 -1.02
C LEU A 31 -4.24 -15.20 -1.08
N ASP A 32 -4.37 -16.53 -1.14
CA ASP A 32 -3.23 -17.44 -1.21
C ASP A 32 -2.83 -17.66 -2.67
N THR A 33 -1.96 -16.77 -3.16
CA THR A 33 -1.50 -16.71 -4.54
C THR A 33 -0.12 -16.04 -4.57
N PRO A 34 0.75 -16.39 -5.52
CA PRO A 34 2.01 -15.68 -5.73
C PRO A 34 1.85 -14.20 -6.05
N GLU A 35 0.74 -13.81 -6.68
CA GLU A 35 0.51 -12.44 -7.14
C GLU A 35 -0.94 -12.01 -6.96
N VAL A 36 -1.12 -10.78 -6.48
CA VAL A 36 -2.39 -10.05 -6.45
C VAL A 36 -2.17 -8.72 -7.17
N GLU A 37 -2.79 -8.56 -8.34
CA GLU A 37 -2.68 -7.34 -9.14
C GLU A 37 -3.97 -6.50 -9.02
N CYS A 38 -3.79 -5.21 -8.69
CA CYS A 38 -4.84 -4.19 -8.78
C CYS A 38 -4.50 -3.25 -9.93
N THR A 39 -5.30 -3.23 -11.00
CA THR A 39 -4.98 -2.51 -12.24
C THR A 39 -5.06 -0.98 -12.14
N ASN A 40 -5.59 -0.47 -11.02
CA ASN A 40 -5.82 0.96 -10.78
C ASN A 40 -5.51 1.30 -9.31
N LEU A 41 -6.49 1.75 -8.53
CA LEU A 41 -6.30 2.23 -7.16
C LEU A 41 -6.54 1.12 -6.13
N LEU A 42 -5.59 0.95 -5.19
CA LEU A 42 -5.78 0.22 -3.95
C LEU A 42 -6.02 1.19 -2.79
N THR A 43 -7.21 1.15 -2.19
CA THR A 43 -7.54 1.91 -0.97
C THR A 43 -7.59 0.96 0.22
N THR A 44 -6.82 1.24 1.28
CA THR A 44 -6.83 0.49 2.54
C THR A 44 -6.77 1.43 3.74
N ARG A 45 -7.28 0.98 4.89
CA ARG A 45 -7.20 1.73 6.15
C ARG A 45 -5.80 1.68 6.77
N ASN A 46 -5.18 0.51 6.74
CA ASN A 46 -3.83 0.25 7.25
C ASN A 46 -3.10 -0.64 6.24
N LEU A 47 -1.80 -0.44 6.08
CA LEU A 47 -0.94 -1.24 5.21
C LEU A 47 0.18 -1.88 6.05
N ASN A 48 0.37 -3.19 5.91
CA ASN A 48 1.47 -3.94 6.53
C ASN A 48 2.22 -4.71 5.45
N VAL A 49 3.51 -4.41 5.26
CA VAL A 49 4.39 -5.03 4.26
C VAL A 49 5.53 -5.71 5.00
N THR A 50 5.68 -7.02 4.86
CA THR A 50 6.57 -7.84 5.69
C THR A 50 7.89 -8.21 5.04
N GLU A 51 7.95 -8.25 3.72
CA GLU A 51 9.12 -8.72 2.95
C GLU A 51 9.67 -7.67 1.98
N GLY A 52 9.38 -6.40 2.24
CA GLY A 52 9.81 -5.28 1.41
C GLY A 52 8.97 -5.09 0.13
N GLY A 53 9.46 -4.26 -0.78
CA GLY A 53 8.79 -3.94 -2.03
C GLY A 53 9.40 -2.74 -2.74
N GLU A 54 8.81 -2.36 -3.88
CA GLU A 54 9.20 -1.19 -4.68
C GLU A 54 8.01 -0.22 -4.78
N MET A 55 8.28 1.09 -4.68
CA MET A 55 7.31 2.16 -4.94
C MET A 55 7.84 3.06 -6.06
N ARG A 56 6.98 3.44 -7.01
CA ARG A 56 7.30 4.34 -8.11
C ARG A 56 6.26 5.44 -8.23
N GLY A 57 6.68 6.62 -8.69
CA GLY A 57 5.85 7.82 -8.78
C GLY A 57 5.83 8.63 -7.49
N ASP A 58 4.99 9.66 -7.47
CA ASP A 58 4.88 10.58 -6.33
C ASP A 58 4.11 9.92 -5.18
N ILE A 59 4.68 9.97 -3.97
CA ILE A 59 4.08 9.44 -2.74
C ILE A 59 3.89 10.59 -1.75
N THR A 60 2.64 10.96 -1.51
CA THR A 60 2.27 12.00 -0.55
C THR A 60 1.83 11.37 0.76
N HIS A 61 2.62 11.57 1.83
CA HIS A 61 2.27 11.17 3.19
C HIS A 61 1.92 12.41 4.03
N THR A 62 0.76 12.38 4.70
CA THR A 62 0.31 13.43 5.62
C THR A 62 -0.50 12.82 6.76
N GLY A 63 -0.80 13.60 7.80
CA GLY A 63 -1.69 13.17 8.89
C GLY A 63 -1.06 12.14 9.85
N GLY A 64 0.26 12.08 9.95
CA GLY A 64 0.99 11.14 10.81
C GLY A 64 2.50 11.31 10.69
N ALA A 65 3.26 10.34 11.22
CA ALA A 65 4.72 10.28 11.11
C ALA A 65 5.13 9.14 10.16
N PHE A 66 6.01 9.44 9.19
CA PHE A 66 6.66 8.40 8.39
C PHE A 66 8.02 8.10 9.02
N THR A 67 8.11 6.95 9.70
CA THR A 67 9.35 6.50 10.36
C THR A 67 10.02 5.35 9.61
N SER A 68 11.35 5.39 9.50
CA SER A 68 12.18 4.29 9.01
C SER A 68 13.29 4.03 10.01
N ASN A 69 13.34 2.82 10.57
CA ASN A 69 14.30 2.45 11.63
C ASN A 69 14.35 3.44 12.81
N GLY A 70 13.19 3.98 13.19
CA GLY A 70 13.06 4.96 14.28
C GLY A 70 13.35 6.41 13.90
N VAL A 71 13.71 6.71 12.65
CA VAL A 71 13.92 8.08 12.15
C VAL A 71 12.66 8.57 11.46
N GLN A 72 12.05 9.66 11.96
CA GLN A 72 10.89 10.31 11.34
C GLN A 72 11.33 11.26 10.22
N VAL A 73 10.90 11.00 8.98
CA VAL A 73 11.37 11.72 7.80
C VAL A 73 11.11 13.23 7.90
N ASP A 74 9.90 13.63 8.30
CA ASP A 74 9.47 15.03 8.38
C ASP A 74 9.90 15.73 9.68
N SER A 75 10.54 15.03 10.62
CA SER A 75 10.97 15.56 11.92
C SER A 75 12.25 14.89 12.43
N HIS A 76 13.28 14.80 11.59
CA HIS A 76 14.57 14.25 11.99
C HIS A 76 15.60 15.34 12.27
N ASN A 77 16.57 15.02 13.12
CA ASN A 77 17.70 15.87 13.43
C ASN A 77 19.01 15.09 13.33
N HIS A 78 20.10 15.82 13.11
CA HIS A 78 21.45 15.25 13.03
C HIS A 78 22.26 15.59 14.30
N GLY A 79 23.08 14.65 14.73
CA GLY A 79 24.03 14.80 15.85
C GLY A 79 25.48 14.83 15.37
N ALA A 80 26.42 15.11 16.27
CA ALA A 80 27.87 15.07 16.01
C ALA A 80 28.38 16.03 14.91
N VAL A 81 27.63 17.09 14.63
CA VAL A 81 28.02 18.20 13.75
C VAL A 81 27.84 19.53 14.50
N GLU A 82 28.72 20.51 14.27
CA GLU A 82 28.55 21.86 14.83
C GLU A 82 27.22 22.45 14.36
N ARG A 83 26.41 22.89 15.31
CA ARG A 83 25.08 23.42 15.02
C ARG A 83 25.19 24.92 14.73
N GLY A 84 24.74 25.32 13.54
CA GLY A 84 24.37 26.72 13.32
C GLY A 84 23.18 27.10 14.21
N SER A 85 23.02 28.39 14.53
CA SER A 85 21.88 28.89 15.30
C SER A 85 20.55 28.85 14.54
N SER A 86 20.58 28.60 13.24
CA SER A 86 19.42 28.59 12.36
C SER A 86 18.97 27.16 12.06
N TRP A 87 17.66 26.93 12.09
CA TRP A 87 17.07 25.76 11.47
C TRP A 87 17.22 25.87 9.95
N THR A 88 17.47 24.75 9.26
CA THR A 88 17.35 24.73 7.80
C THR A 88 15.87 24.95 7.47
N GLU A 89 15.53 26.16 7.00
CA GLU A 89 14.16 26.48 6.62
C GLU A 89 13.76 25.67 5.38
N GLY A 90 12.76 24.81 5.56
CA GLY A 90 12.07 24.11 4.49
C GLY A 90 12.67 22.75 4.10
N THR A 91 11.78 21.81 3.81
CA THR A 91 11.98 20.78 2.79
C THR A 91 11.51 21.38 1.47
N ARG A 92 12.35 21.38 0.43
CA ARG A 92 11.85 21.54 -0.94
C ARG A 92 11.26 20.24 -1.42
#